data_AF-A0A524CHC0-F1
#
_entry.id   AF-A0A524CHC0-F1
#
_cell.length_a   1.000
_cell.length_b   1.000
_cell.length_c   1.000
_cell.angle_alpha   90.00
_cell.angle_beta   90.00
_cell.angle_gamma   90.00
#
_symmetry.space_group_name_H-M   'P 1'
#
loop_
_entity.id
_entity.type
_entity.pdbx_description
1 polymer ?
#
loop_
_entity_poly.entity_id
_entity_poly.type
_entity_poly.pdbx_seq_one_letter_code
_entity_poly.pdbx_strand_id
1 'polypeptide(L)'
;MKDHEIVFAFSEKSYQSTLIFFSITMIVEELIFRYYLLGILITIIEVNLAILISALAFSIYHLHIWFRFRNLRVLLSYMVYSFLLGILNGYIFYYLGIIICILVHIFLVLYIYYMVFKRLEK
;
A
#
# COMPACT_ATOMS: atom_id res chain seq x y z
N MET A 1 3.58 -6.01 14.90
CA MET A 1 4.41 -4.97 14.23
C MET A 1 5.90 -5.16 14.49
N LYS A 2 6.35 -5.66 15.65
CA LYS A 2 7.77 -5.99 15.89
C LYS A 2 8.29 -7.11 14.94
N ASP A 3 7.43 -8.03 14.53
CA ASP A 3 7.80 -9.16 13.64
C ASP A 3 7.56 -8.89 12.14
N HIS A 4 7.44 -7.61 11.76
CA HIS A 4 7.22 -7.25 10.35
C HIS A 4 8.57 -7.21 9.62
N GLU A 5 8.73 -8.05 8.59
CA GLU A 5 9.99 -8.22 7.85
C GLU A 5 10.59 -6.90 7.37
N ILE A 6 9.78 -5.99 6.80
CA ILE A 6 10.28 -4.69 6.33
C ILE A 6 10.74 -3.79 7.48
N VAL A 7 10.05 -3.82 8.62
CA VAL A 7 10.44 -3.04 9.80
C VAL A 7 11.77 -3.55 10.35
N PHE A 8 11.96 -4.87 10.37
CA PHE A 8 13.20 -5.50 10.81
C PHE A 8 14.35 -5.40 9.79
N ALA A 9 14.04 -5.30 8.50
CA ALA A 9 15.03 -5.06 7.46
C ALA A 9 15.76 -3.72 7.64
N PHE A 10 15.16 -2.74 8.32
CA PHE A 10 15.87 -1.50 8.70
C PHE A 10 16.98 -1.73 9.75
N SER A 11 16.93 -2.83 10.53
CA SER A 11 17.96 -3.18 11.52
C SER A 11 19.05 -4.13 11.00
N GLU A 12 18.84 -4.85 9.89
CA GLU A 12 19.82 -5.81 9.38
C GLU A 12 20.65 -5.28 8.19
N LYS A 13 21.95 -5.62 8.15
CA LYS A 13 22.89 -5.18 7.11
C LYS A 13 22.63 -5.78 5.71
N SER A 14 21.79 -6.81 5.57
CA SER A 14 21.49 -7.50 4.30
C SER A 14 20.08 -7.21 3.75
N TYR A 15 19.60 -5.97 3.91
CA TYR A 15 18.23 -5.54 3.63
C TYR A 15 17.84 -5.40 2.13
N GLN A 16 18.79 -5.56 1.21
CA GLN A 16 18.59 -5.23 -0.21
C GLN A 16 17.53 -6.11 -0.88
N SER A 17 17.53 -7.42 -0.61
CA SER A 17 16.55 -8.35 -1.19
C SER A 17 15.13 -8.05 -0.72
N THR A 18 14.97 -7.68 0.56
CA THR A 18 13.68 -7.27 1.14
C THR A 18 13.16 -5.99 0.52
N LEU A 19 14.02 -4.99 0.28
CA LEU A 19 13.60 -3.75 -0.39
C LEU A 19 13.26 -3.94 -1.86
N ILE A 20 13.97 -4.82 -2.56
CA ILE A 20 13.65 -5.16 -3.95
C ILE A 20 12.29 -5.84 -4.00
N PHE A 21 12.06 -6.87 -3.18
CA PHE A 21 10.78 -7.58 -3.17
C PHE A 21 9.64 -6.65 -2.77
N PHE A 22 9.84 -5.81 -1.75
CA PHE A 22 8.89 -4.79 -1.36
C PHE A 22 8.54 -3.84 -2.51
N SER A 23 9.55 -3.31 -3.21
CA SER A 23 9.33 -2.38 -4.32
C SER A 23 8.55 -3.06 -5.45
N ILE A 24 8.87 -4.31 -5.77
CA ILE A 24 8.14 -5.12 -6.75
C ILE A 24 6.68 -5.30 -6.30
N THR A 25 6.42 -5.63 -5.04
CA THR A 25 5.07 -5.75 -4.50
C THR A 25 4.28 -4.45 -4.69
N MET A 26 4.85 -3.29 -4.33
CA MET A 26 4.19 -2.00 -4.51
C MET A 26 3.88 -1.70 -5.99
N ILE A 27 4.81 -1.99 -6.90
CA ILE A 27 4.59 -1.84 -8.34
C ILE A 27 3.41 -2.71 -8.80
N VAL A 28 3.42 -4.00 -8.41
CA VAL A 28 2.37 -4.95 -8.80
C VAL A 28 1.01 -4.54 -8.25
N GLU A 29 0.94 -4.11 -7.00
CA GLU A 29 -0.30 -3.59 -6.42
C GLU A 29 -0.85 -2.40 -7.20
N GLU A 30 -0.01 -1.40 -7.54
CA GLU A 30 -0.46 -0.25 -8.33
C GLU A 30 -0.89 -0.62 -9.75
N LEU A 31 -0.21 -1.59 -10.39
CA LEU A 31 -0.63 -2.11 -11.69
C LEU A 31 -1.99 -2.81 -11.62
N ILE A 32 -2.26 -3.59 -10.57
CA ILE A 32 -3.55 -4.29 -10.41
C ILE A 32 -4.66 -3.30 -10.07
N PHE A 33 -4.47 -2.47 -9.04
CA PHE A 33 -5.56 -1.68 -8.47
C PHE A 33 -5.78 -0.33 -9.16
N ARG A 34 -4.72 0.31 -9.65
CA ARG A 34 -4.85 1.60 -10.36
C ARG A 34 -4.87 1.42 -11.86
N TYR A 35 -3.85 0.80 -12.43
CA TYR A 35 -3.78 0.70 -13.88
C TYR A 35 -4.92 -0.16 -14.44
N TYR A 36 -5.10 -1.38 -13.91
CA TYR A 36 -6.13 -2.29 -14.42
C TYR A 36 -7.52 -1.99 -13.86
N LEU A 37 -7.72 -2.15 -12.54
CA LEU A 37 -9.05 -2.03 -11.94
C LEU A 37 -9.62 -0.62 -12.08
N LEU A 38 -8.91 0.41 -11.61
CA LEU A 38 -9.41 1.79 -11.72
C LEU A 38 -9.49 2.25 -13.18
N GLY A 39 -8.48 1.93 -14.00
CA GLY A 39 -8.48 2.24 -15.43
C GLY A 39 -9.69 1.68 -16.19
N ILE A 40 -10.17 0.48 -15.83
CA ILE A 40 -11.43 -0.06 -16.38
C ILE A 40 -12.63 0.67 -15.80
N LEU A 41 -12.70 0.84 -14.47
CA LEU A 41 -13.86 1.45 -13.81
C LEU A 41 -14.16 2.86 -14.31
N ILE A 42 -13.15 3.71 -14.56
CA ILE A 42 -13.35 5.08 -15.06
C ILE A 42 -13.98 5.14 -16.46
N THR A 43 -13.94 4.04 -17.23
CA THR A 43 -14.61 3.96 -18.55
C THR A 43 -16.09 3.58 -18.45
N ILE A 44 -16.54 3.10 -17.28
CA ILE A 44 -17.88 2.55 -17.08
C ILE A 44 -18.71 3.44 -16.15
N ILE A 45 -18.07 4.09 -15.17
CA ILE A 45 -18.72 4.87 -14.12
C ILE A 45 -17.99 6.19 -13.81
N GLU A 46 -18.67 7.08 -13.09
CA GLU A 46 -18.13 8.36 -12.59
C GLU A 46 -16.79 8.19 -11.85
N VAL A 47 -15.83 9.10 -12.12
CA VAL A 47 -14.43 9.00 -11.66
C VAL A 47 -14.33 8.87 -10.14
N ASN A 48 -15.08 9.68 -9.39
CA ASN A 48 -15.05 9.64 -7.93
C ASN A 48 -15.56 8.29 -7.38
N LEU A 49 -16.58 7.71 -8.01
CA LEU A 49 -17.11 6.40 -7.63
C LEU A 49 -16.13 5.27 -8.00
N ALA A 50 -15.49 5.38 -9.17
CA ALA A 50 -14.45 4.46 -9.60
C ALA A 50 -13.27 4.43 -8.62
N ILE A 51 -12.79 5.61 -8.20
CA ILE A 51 -11.73 5.75 -7.18
C ILE A 51 -12.16 5.12 -5.87
N LEU A 52 -13.38 5.39 -5.40
CA LEU A 52 -13.90 4.83 -4.16
C LEU A 52 -13.94 3.29 -4.20
N ILE A 53 -14.44 2.70 -5.29
CA ILE A 53 -14.52 1.24 -5.46
C ILE A 53 -13.12 0.62 -5.53
N SER A 54 -12.19 1.23 -6.29
CA SER A 54 -10.80 0.77 -6.37
C SER A 54 -10.10 0.85 -5.00
N ALA A 55 -10.34 1.90 -4.22
CA ALA A 55 -9.80 2.06 -2.87
C ALA A 55 -10.36 1.02 -1.89
N LEU A 56 -11.66 0.71 -1.97
CA LEU A 56 -12.27 -0.38 -1.18
C LEU A 56 -11.67 -1.74 -1.53
N ALA A 57 -11.54 -2.05 -2.83
CA ALA A 57 -10.92 -3.30 -3.27
C ALA A 57 -9.48 -3.43 -2.79
N PHE A 58 -8.70 -2.35 -2.87
CA PHE A 58 -7.33 -2.29 -2.36
C PHE A 58 -7.25 -2.45 -0.83
N SER A 59 -8.20 -1.90 -0.07
CA SER A 59 -8.29 -2.11 1.38
C SER A 59 -8.62 -3.56 1.72
N ILE A 60 -9.59 -4.16 1.03
CA ILE A 60 -10.02 -5.55 1.24
C ILE A 60 -8.88 -6.54 0.90
N TYR A 61 -8.06 -6.23 -0.10
CA TYR A 61 -6.87 -7.02 -0.43
C TYR A 61 -5.97 -7.25 0.79
N HIS A 62 -5.90 -6.30 1.73
CA HIS A 62 -5.08 -6.39 2.94
C HIS A 62 -5.66 -7.28 4.03
N LEU A 63 -6.81 -7.95 3.81
CA LEU A 63 -7.33 -8.95 4.75
C LEU A 63 -6.33 -10.08 5.02
N HIS A 64 -5.41 -10.35 4.09
CA HIS A 64 -4.36 -11.36 4.27
C HIS A 64 -3.46 -11.11 5.50
N ILE A 65 -3.39 -9.86 5.98
CA ILE A 65 -2.64 -9.46 7.19
C ILE A 65 -3.16 -10.15 8.45
N TRP A 66 -4.46 -10.48 8.48
CA TRP A 66 -5.05 -11.24 9.57
C TRP A 66 -4.34 -12.58 9.81
N PHE A 67 -3.96 -13.28 8.74
CA PHE A 67 -3.33 -14.60 8.84
C PHE A 67 -1.95 -14.55 9.50
N ARG A 68 -1.25 -13.42 9.40
CA ARG A 68 0.07 -13.23 10.00
C ARG A 68 0.00 -12.75 11.45
N PHE A 69 -0.75 -11.68 11.72
CA PHE A 69 -0.71 -11.04 13.04
C PHE A 69 -1.82 -11.50 13.99
N ARG A 70 -2.92 -12.06 13.47
CA ARG A 70 -4.12 -12.47 14.24
C ARG A 70 -4.58 -11.42 15.26
N ASN A 71 -4.44 -10.15 14.93
CA ASN A 71 -4.74 -9.02 15.80
C ASN A 71 -5.65 -8.04 15.08
N LEU A 72 -6.87 -7.86 15.61
CA LEU A 72 -7.90 -7.03 14.98
C LEU A 72 -7.49 -5.57 14.87
N ARG A 73 -6.78 -5.02 15.88
CA ARG A 73 -6.33 -3.63 15.85
C ARG A 73 -5.31 -3.40 14.73
N VAL A 74 -4.41 -4.35 14.53
CA VAL A 74 -3.44 -4.30 13.43
C VAL A 74 -4.16 -4.39 12.09
N LEU A 75 -5.07 -5.36 11.93
CA LEU A 75 -5.86 -5.52 10.70
C LEU A 75 -6.61 -4.23 10.35
N LEU A 76 -7.38 -3.68 11.30
CA LEU A 76 -8.15 -2.46 11.08
C LEU A 76 -7.26 -1.27 10.74
N SER A 77 -6.09 -1.15 11.39
CA SER A 77 -5.13 -0.10 11.06
C SER A 77 -4.68 -0.21 9.61
N TYR A 78 -4.27 -1.40 9.16
CA TYR A 78 -3.88 -1.62 7.77
C TYR A 78 -5.03 -1.35 6.79
N MET A 79 -6.24 -1.86 7.06
CA MET A 79 -7.38 -1.63 6.17
C MET A 79 -7.71 -0.15 6.01
N VAL A 80 -7.69 0.62 7.10
CA VAL A 80 -7.93 2.08 7.07
C VAL A 80 -6.82 2.80 6.32
N TYR A 81 -5.55 2.51 6.62
CA TYR A 81 -4.42 3.14 5.92
C TYR A 81 -4.42 2.80 4.43
N SER A 82 -4.64 1.54 4.06
CA SER A 82 -4.73 1.11 2.67
C SER A 82 -5.92 1.75 1.96
N PHE A 83 -7.07 1.91 2.62
CA PHE A 83 -8.22 2.62 2.04
C PHE A 83 -7.89 4.08 1.73
N LEU A 84 -7.33 4.81 2.69
CA LEU A 84 -6.95 6.22 2.52
C LEU A 84 -5.87 6.40 1.45
N LEU A 85 -4.85 5.54 1.46
CA LEU A 85 -3.84 5.49 0.42
C LEU A 85 -4.45 5.17 -0.95
N GLY A 86 -5.45 4.29 -0.97
CA GLY A 86 -6.18 3.95 -2.18
C GLY A 86 -6.89 5.13 -2.82
N ILE A 87 -7.53 5.97 -2.01
CA ILE A 87 -8.16 7.22 -2.46
C ILE A 87 -7.08 8.17 -3.00
N LEU A 88 -6.02 8.42 -2.22
CA LEU A 88 -4.94 9.32 -2.61
C LEU A 88 -4.30 8.90 -3.95
N ASN A 89 -3.91 7.64 -4.06
CA ASN A 89 -3.31 7.08 -5.26
C ASN A 89 -4.29 7.02 -6.43
N GLY A 90 -5.59 6.84 -6.17
CA GLY A 90 -6.62 6.95 -7.21
C GLY A 90 -6.64 8.32 -7.87
N TYR A 91 -6.58 9.40 -7.09
CA TYR A 91 -6.48 10.76 -7.62
C TYR A 91 -5.14 11.03 -8.30
N ILE A 92 -4.03 10.58 -7.71
CA ILE A 92 -2.68 10.73 -8.32
C ILE A 92 -2.62 10.03 -9.67
N PHE A 93 -3.14 8.80 -9.76
CA PHE A 93 -3.21 8.08 -11.02
C PHE A 93 -4.01 8.85 -12.08
N TYR A 94 -5.18 9.38 -11.70
CA TYR A 94 -6.05 10.09 -12.62
C TYR A 94 -5.41 11.39 -13.17
N TYR A 95 -4.69 12.14 -12.34
CA TYR A 95 -4.12 13.44 -12.75
C TYR A 95 -2.66 13.36 -13.24
N LEU A 96 -1.85 12.47 -12.67
CA LEU A 96 -0.39 12.44 -12.85
C LEU A 96 0.12 11.11 -13.45
N GLY A 97 -0.75 10.11 -13.57
CA GLY A 97 -0.44 8.82 -14.17
C GLY A 97 0.24 7.82 -13.24
N ILE A 98 0.47 6.61 -13.77
CA ILE A 98 0.88 5.42 -13.01
C ILE A 98 2.28 5.53 -12.39
N ILE A 99 3.22 6.19 -13.07
CA ILE A 99 4.62 6.30 -12.59
C ILE A 99 4.66 7.07 -11.27
N ILE A 100 3.99 8.21 -11.20
CA ILE A 100 3.95 9.02 -9.97
C ILE A 100 3.21 8.27 -8.85
N CYS A 101 2.14 7.55 -9.21
CA CYS A 101 1.39 6.72 -8.28
C CYS A 101 2.26 5.65 -7.60
N ILE A 102 3.08 4.93 -8.38
CA ILE A 102 4.05 3.94 -7.88
C ILE A 102 5.05 4.59 -6.92
N LEU A 103 5.65 5.71 -7.33
CA LEU A 103 6.64 6.40 -6.50
C LEU A 103 6.04 6.82 -5.16
N VAL A 104 4.85 7.45 -5.17
CA VAL A 104 4.16 7.87 -3.95
C VAL A 104 3.83 6.69 -3.05
N HIS A 105 3.36 5.58 -3.61
CA HIS A 105 3.09 4.37 -2.83
C HIS A 105 4.36 3.88 -2.11
N ILE A 106 5.45 3.66 -2.86
CA ILE A 106 6.72 3.16 -2.33
C ILE A 106 7.23 4.07 -1.22
N PHE A 107 7.32 5.38 -1.47
CA PHE A 107 7.88 6.32 -0.51
C PHE A 107 7.02 6.46 0.75
N LEU A 108 5.70 6.52 0.60
CA LEU A 108 4.81 6.68 1.74
C LEU A 108 4.85 5.45 2.65
N VAL A 109 4.79 4.25 2.07
CA VAL A 109 4.79 3.01 2.86
C VAL A 109 6.16 2.77 3.50
N LEU A 110 7.26 3.05 2.81
CA LEU A 110 8.60 3.03 3.42
C LEU A 110 8.72 4.02 4.57
N TYR A 111 8.22 5.24 4.40
CA TYR A 111 8.23 6.25 5.44
C TYR A 111 7.45 5.80 6.68
N ILE A 112 6.25 5.22 6.49
CA ILE A 112 5.45 4.67 7.60
C ILE A 112 6.23 3.56 8.32
N TYR A 113 6.82 2.62 7.59
CA TYR A 113 7.60 1.54 8.21
C TYR A 113 8.84 2.05 8.94
N TYR A 114 9.53 3.05 8.40
CA TYR A 114 10.66 3.69 9.05
C TYR A 114 10.26 4.39 10.37
N MET A 115 9.11 5.08 10.37
CA MET A 115 8.58 5.73 11.57
C MET A 115 8.21 4.72 12.65
N VAL A 116 7.64 3.57 12.25
CA VAL A 116 7.36 2.45 13.15
C VAL A 116 8.66 1.89 13.73
N PHE A 117 9.66 1.64 12.88
CA PHE A 117 10.98 1.16 13.29
C PHE A 117 11.60 2.08 14.36
N LYS A 118 11.69 3.38 14.08
CA LYS A 118 12.21 4.38 15.02
C LYS A 118 11.49 4.42 16.37
N ARG A 119 10.19 4.09 16.40
CA ARG A 119 9.41 4.05 17.64
C ARG A 119 9.67 2.79 18.45
N LEU A 120 10.10 1.70 17.80
CA LEU A 120 10.41 0.41 18.45
C LEU A 120 11.84 0.32 18.97
N GLU A 121 12.75 1.14 18.43
CA GLU A 121 14.15 1.25 18.87
C GLU A 121 14.33 2.11 20.15
N LYS A 122 13.32 2.93 20.48
CA LYS A 122 13.24 3.69 21.74
C LYS A 122 12.57 2.89 22.85
#